data_AF-A0A938GQS8-F1
#
_entry.id   AF-A0A938GQS8-F1
#
_cell.length_a   1.000
_cell.length_b   1.000
_cell.length_c   1.000
_cell.angle_alpha   90.00
_cell.angle_beta   90.00
_cell.angle_gamma   90.00
#
_symmetry.space_group_name_H-M   'P 1'
#
loop_
_entity.id
_entity.type
_entity.pdbx_description
1 polymer ?
#
loop_
_entity_poly.entity_id
_entity_poly.type
_entity_poly.pdbx_seq_one_letter_code
_entity_poly.pdbx_strand_id
1 'polypeptide(L)'
;MKNAFRILGFVLSLLGSSASGEVRSWKGGGESGLWSLAANWSNGIPQNRDSILLPRHPLGFTTSAINDLTNIVIARIICESQRYTLTVGKSS
;
A
#
# COMPACT_ATOMS: atom_id res chain seq x y z
N MET A 1 24.47 -11.76 -56.63
CA MET A 1 23.24 -11.19 -56.04
C MET A 1 22.82 -12.15 -54.93
N LYS A 2 23.02 -11.76 -53.65
CA LYS A 2 21.93 -11.33 -52.74
C LYS A 2 21.07 -12.55 -52.33
N ASN A 3 21.16 -13.13 -51.12
CA ASN A 3 21.07 -12.44 -49.82
C ASN A 3 21.71 -13.25 -48.67
N ALA A 4 22.58 -12.58 -47.92
CA ALA A 4 22.84 -12.84 -46.52
C ALA A 4 21.67 -12.31 -45.68
N PHE A 5 21.40 -12.89 -44.50
CA PHE A 5 21.60 -12.28 -43.16
C PHE A 5 20.79 -13.05 -42.11
N ARG A 6 21.50 -13.70 -41.16
CA ARG A 6 20.95 -14.25 -39.92
C ARG A 6 20.85 -13.12 -38.89
N ILE A 7 19.67 -12.91 -38.29
CA ILE A 7 19.45 -12.12 -37.06
C ILE A 7 18.19 -12.71 -36.41
N LEU A 8 18.01 -12.90 -35.11
CA LEU A 8 18.83 -12.87 -33.89
C LEU A 8 17.80 -13.15 -32.78
N GLY A 9 18.24 -13.77 -31.68
CA GLY A 9 17.40 -14.26 -30.59
C GLY A 9 16.36 -13.26 -30.06
N PHE A 10 15.14 -13.74 -29.89
CA PHE A 10 14.12 -13.09 -29.09
C PHE A 10 14.40 -13.41 -27.61
N VAL A 11 15.39 -12.75 -27.02
CA VAL A 11 15.56 -12.73 -25.57
C VAL A 11 14.52 -11.75 -25.02
N LEU A 12 13.38 -12.27 -24.59
CA LEU A 12 12.42 -11.51 -23.79
C LEU A 12 13.03 -11.33 -22.40
N SER A 13 13.77 -10.25 -22.22
CA SER A 13 14.26 -9.84 -20.91
C SER A 13 13.06 -9.45 -20.03
N LEU A 14 12.64 -10.37 -19.17
CA LEU A 14 11.87 -10.03 -17.97
C LEU A 14 12.79 -9.20 -17.07
N LEU A 15 12.85 -7.90 -17.32
CA LEU A 15 13.28 -6.95 -16.32
C LEU A 15 12.31 -7.12 -15.15
N GLY A 16 12.78 -7.78 -14.09
CA GLY A 16 12.06 -7.91 -12.84
C GLY A 16 11.69 -6.52 -12.36
N SER A 17 10.47 -6.11 -12.67
CA SER A 17 9.93 -4.84 -12.20
C SER A 17 9.83 -5.01 -10.70
N SER A 18 10.67 -4.29 -9.96
CA SER A 18 10.47 -4.18 -8.53
C SER A 18 9.08 -3.61 -8.34
N ALA A 19 8.12 -4.42 -7.90
CA ALA A 19 6.80 -3.91 -7.54
C ALA A 19 7.05 -2.84 -6.47
N SER A 20 6.89 -1.58 -6.88
CA SER A 20 6.90 -0.45 -5.97
C SER A 20 5.53 -0.46 -5.31
N GLY A 21 5.50 -0.45 -3.98
CA GLY A 21 4.23 -0.38 -3.30
C GLY A 21 3.51 0.92 -3.61
N GLU A 22 2.19 0.86 -3.59
CA GLU A 22 1.31 2.00 -3.84
C GLU A 22 1.08 2.78 -2.53
N VAL A 23 0.54 4.00 -2.64
CA VAL A 23 0.05 4.74 -1.47
C VAL A 23 -1.39 4.32 -1.21
N ARG A 24 -1.65 3.61 -0.12
CA ARG A 24 -3.00 3.25 0.33
C ARG A 24 -3.57 4.34 1.24
N SER A 25 -4.71 4.89 0.87
CA SER A 25 -5.34 5.98 1.60
C SER A 25 -6.44 5.46 2.52
N TRP A 26 -6.29 5.72 3.82
CA TRP A 26 -7.27 5.41 4.84
C TRP A 26 -8.46 6.37 4.76
N LYS A 27 -9.68 5.81 4.70
CA LYS A 27 -10.94 6.59 4.79
C LYS A 27 -11.82 6.18 5.97
N GLY A 28 -11.54 5.04 6.63
CA GLY A 28 -12.27 4.60 7.83
C GLY A 28 -13.77 4.40 7.63
N GLY A 29 -14.20 3.98 6.43
CA GLY A 29 -15.61 3.85 6.05
C GLY A 29 -16.25 2.49 6.37
N GLY A 30 -15.53 1.57 7.00
CA GLY A 30 -16.02 0.24 7.39
C GLY A 30 -16.63 0.20 8.79
N GLU A 31 -17.23 -0.94 9.13
CA GLU A 31 -17.86 -1.18 10.44
C GLU A 31 -16.85 -1.29 11.60
N SER A 32 -15.57 -1.53 11.30
CA SER A 32 -14.49 -1.55 12.29
C SER A 32 -13.25 -0.82 11.76
N GLY A 33 -12.30 -0.48 12.64
CA GLY A 33 -11.07 0.23 12.29
C GLY A 33 -9.92 -0.66 11.78
N LEU A 34 -10.19 -1.89 11.34
CA LEU A 34 -9.15 -2.86 10.93
C LEU A 34 -8.63 -2.60 9.51
N TRP A 35 -7.33 -2.79 9.30
CA TRP A 35 -6.68 -2.64 7.99
C TRP A 35 -7.10 -3.74 7.00
N SER A 36 -7.44 -4.93 7.45
CA SER A 36 -7.95 -6.02 6.60
C SER A 36 -9.31 -5.74 5.96
N LEU A 37 -10.06 -4.73 6.42
CA LEU A 37 -11.33 -4.36 5.83
C LEU A 37 -11.14 -3.44 4.62
N ALA A 38 -11.41 -3.95 3.42
CA ALA A 38 -11.33 -3.18 2.18
C ALA A 38 -12.17 -1.89 2.19
N ALA A 39 -13.30 -1.89 2.90
CA ALA A 39 -14.18 -0.73 3.07
C ALA A 39 -13.49 0.48 3.75
N ASN A 40 -12.40 0.25 4.50
CA ASN A 40 -11.63 1.32 5.13
C ASN A 40 -10.64 2.02 4.21
N TRP A 41 -10.45 1.52 2.99
CA TRP A 41 -9.46 2.02 2.06
C TRP A 41 -10.08 2.60 0.80
N SER A 42 -9.47 3.64 0.25
CA SER A 42 -9.90 4.24 -1.01
C SER A 42 -9.45 3.44 -2.23
N ASN A 43 -8.35 2.70 -2.11
CA ASN A 43 -7.69 2.00 -3.21
C ASN A 43 -7.24 0.59 -2.81
N GLY A 44 -8.01 -0.12 -1.98
CA GLY A 44 -7.74 -1.50 -1.61
C GLY A 44 -6.88 -1.68 -0.35
N ILE A 45 -6.83 -2.91 0.13
CA ILE A 45 -6.11 -3.29 1.36
C ILE A 45 -4.59 -3.17 1.13
N PRO A 46 -3.81 -2.69 2.11
CA PRO A 46 -2.36 -2.66 2.03
C PRO A 46 -1.72 -4.00 1.74
N GLN A 47 -0.76 -3.96 0.81
CA GLN A 47 0.10 -5.07 0.45
C GLN A 47 1.55 -4.78 0.85
N ASN A 48 2.41 -5.78 0.68
CA ASN A 48 3.83 -5.65 0.99
C ASN A 48 4.46 -4.47 0.24
N ARG A 49 5.22 -3.64 0.96
CA ARG A 49 5.92 -2.43 0.51
C ARG A 49 5.03 -1.24 0.18
N ASP A 50 3.71 -1.34 0.37
CA ASP A 50 2.83 -0.17 0.24
C ASP A 50 3.18 0.91 1.26
N SER A 51 2.85 2.15 0.93
CA SER A 51 2.85 3.27 1.87
C SER A 51 1.44 3.52 2.37
N ILE A 52 1.29 3.93 3.62
CA ILE A 52 -0.01 4.25 4.21
C ILE A 52 -0.15 5.77 4.29
N LEU A 53 -1.26 6.30 3.77
CA LEU A 53 -1.66 7.67 3.96
C LEU A 53 -2.84 7.70 4.95
N LEU A 54 -2.61 8.34 6.09
CA LEU A 54 -3.62 8.73 7.06
C LEU A 54 -3.96 10.21 6.81
N PRO A 55 -4.99 10.50 6.00
CA PRO A 55 -5.29 11.87 5.59
C PRO A 55 -5.93 12.64 6.74
N ARG A 56 -5.79 13.95 6.73
CA ARG A 56 -6.54 14.80 7.65
C ARG A 56 -8.03 14.63 7.34
N HIS A 57 -8.78 14.03 8.28
CA HIS A 57 -10.22 13.90 8.09
C HIS A 57 -10.86 15.30 8.01
N PRO A 58 -11.72 15.59 7.01
CA PRO A 58 -12.33 16.92 6.83
C PRO A 58 -13.10 17.41 8.07
N LEU A 59 -13.70 16.48 8.82
CA LEU A 59 -14.44 16.76 10.05
C LEU A 59 -13.59 16.79 11.32
N GLY A 60 -12.26 16.60 11.21
CA GLY A 60 -11.33 16.73 12.34
C GLY A 60 -11.27 15.56 13.32
N PHE A 61 -12.06 14.50 13.12
CA PHE A 61 -12.00 13.30 13.94
C PHE A 61 -10.93 12.31 13.46
N THR A 62 -10.25 11.67 14.40
CA THR A 62 -9.38 10.52 14.16
C THR A 62 -10.21 9.24 14.23
N THR A 63 -10.46 8.59 13.10
CA THR A 63 -10.96 7.20 13.08
C THR A 63 -9.82 6.25 13.45
N SER A 64 -10.07 5.29 14.34
CA SER A 64 -9.10 4.24 14.66
C SER A 64 -8.66 3.49 13.40
N ALA A 65 -7.35 3.42 13.16
CA ALA A 65 -6.75 2.65 12.08
C ALA A 65 -5.80 1.62 12.70
N ILE A 66 -6.28 0.40 12.85
CA ILE A 66 -5.63 -0.70 13.56
C ILE A 66 -5.06 -1.67 12.52
N ASN A 67 -3.73 -1.80 12.48
CA ASN A 67 -3.08 -2.77 11.62
C ASN A 67 -3.23 -4.19 12.22
N ASP A 68 -4.03 -5.01 11.55
CA ASP A 68 -4.21 -6.44 11.82
C ASP A 68 -3.60 -7.34 10.73
N LEU A 69 -2.93 -6.74 9.74
CA LEU A 69 -2.28 -7.47 8.67
C LEU A 69 -0.97 -8.09 9.16
N THR A 70 -0.75 -9.35 8.80
CA THR A 70 0.47 -10.09 9.11
C THR A 70 1.31 -10.30 7.84
N ASN A 71 2.61 -10.56 8.01
CA ASN A 71 3.54 -10.88 6.91
C ASN A 71 3.67 -9.81 5.81
N ILE A 72 3.44 -8.54 6.16
CA ILE A 72 3.72 -7.40 5.27
C ILE A 72 4.70 -6.43 5.93
N VAL A 73 5.53 -5.80 5.12
CA VAL A 73 6.37 -4.67 5.53
C VAL A 73 5.81 -3.42 4.85
N ILE A 74 5.40 -2.43 5.63
CA ILE A 74 4.98 -1.13 5.10
C ILE A 74 6.22 -0.27 4.83
N ALA A 75 6.26 0.37 3.67
CA ALA A 75 7.40 1.21 3.28
C ALA A 75 7.42 2.55 4.03
N ARG A 76 6.25 3.14 4.28
CA ARG A 76 6.11 4.44 4.95
C ARG A 76 4.71 4.59 5.54
N ILE A 77 4.60 5.33 6.64
CA ILE A 77 3.32 5.88 7.12
C ILE A 77 3.39 7.41 7.03
N ILE A 78 2.39 8.00 6.38
CA ILE A 78 2.24 9.44 6.17
C ILE A 78 1.02 9.89 6.96
N CYS A 79 1.20 10.88 7.84
CA CYS A 79 0.15 11.45 8.67
C CYS A 79 -0.01 12.94 8.32
N GLU A 80 -1.17 13.34 7.81
CA GLU A 80 -1.42 14.75 7.40
C GLU A 80 -1.97 15.63 8.54
N SER A 81 -2.18 15.07 9.73
CA SER A 81 -2.66 15.78 10.93
C SER A 81 -1.67 15.67 12.07
N GLN A 82 -1.66 16.67 12.96
CA GLN A 82 -0.74 16.75 14.10
C GLN A 82 -1.16 15.91 15.32
N ARG A 83 -2.28 15.17 15.26
CA ARG A 83 -2.89 14.47 16.42
C ARG A 83 -2.98 12.95 16.29
N TYR A 84 -2.21 12.34 15.38
CA TYR A 84 -2.14 10.88 15.34
C TYR A 84 -1.32 10.34 16.50
N THR A 85 -1.87 9.36 17.21
CA THR A 85 -1.14 8.55 18.17
C THR A 85 -0.84 7.21 17.52
N LEU A 86 0.45 6.90 17.34
CA LEU A 86 0.89 5.57 16.93
C LEU A 86 1.18 4.76 18.19
N THR A 87 0.31 3.81 18.50
CA THR A 87 0.47 2.91 19.63
C THR A 87 0.85 1.53 19.11
N VAL A 88 1.90 0.94 19.69
CA VAL A 88 2.17 -0.49 19.51
C VAL A 88 1.33 -1.23 20.54
N GLY A 89 0.25 -1.88 20.08
CA GLY A 89 -0.55 -2.78 20.90
C GLY A 89 -0.33 -4.21 20.45
N LYS A 90 0.04 -5.11 21.36
CA LYS A 90 -0.19 -6.54 21.14
C LYS A 90 -1.71 -6.71 21.19
N SER A 91 -2.32 -7.26 20.14
CA SER A 91 -3.69 -7.77 20.26
C SER A 91 -3.64 -8.89 21.29
N SER A 92 -4.15 -8.58 22.50
CA SER A 92 -4.27 -9.51 23.63
C SER A 92 -5.13 -10.71 23.27
#